data_AF-A0A7W1F0G2-F1
#
_entry.id   AF-A0A7W1F0G2-F1
#
_cell.length_a   1.000
_cell.length_b   1.000
_cell.length_c   1.000
_cell.angle_alpha   90.00
_cell.angle_beta   90.00
_cell.angle_gamma   90.00
#
_symmetry.space_group_name_H-M   'P 1'
#
loop_
_entity.id
_entity.type
_entity.pdbx_description
1 polymer ?
#
loop_
_entity_poly.entity_id
_entity_poly.type
_entity_poly.pdbx_seq_one_letter_code
_entity_poly.pdbx_strand_id
1 'polypeptide(L)'
;MTGRAHQAFTIIEILIVVTIIAVLVGLLMVAANTVRFRAGVLRTIQRMEGIQAQLTRVGQQQGSAAYGLQARCGVGGVLTFKADETNAVVANRLLPIPIAGSWADATQKHNFAFPWNQEDRIGTINASTGTGTSADPDSLAVQDPATGLYRFVSTAVLQELEPIKTEALLAGCGILIDDPATPVDEAQALYRNDRSSDVAWNDAWGNPLVVAYGLFQPVTPQGVADALVRYQYSRAVYASVASAGPEIRASYALGSDWAANVRNVWRQANEVCQTTPAARWDYQAFERAPWQGVKVGENVYPGEGTYRSLLSAPLEFK
;
A
#
# COMPACT_ATOMS: atom_id res chain seq x y z
N MET A 1 -48.95 42.81 51.61
CA MET A 1 -48.31 42.79 50.28
C MET A 1 -46.83 43.06 50.48
N THR A 2 -46.02 42.00 50.55
CA THR A 2 -44.57 42.09 50.72
C THR A 2 -43.94 42.36 49.35
N GLY A 3 -43.42 43.58 49.16
CA GLY A 3 -42.70 43.95 47.94
C GLY A 3 -41.43 43.13 47.81
N ARG A 4 -41.32 42.32 46.76
CA ARG A 4 -40.07 41.65 46.39
C ARG A 4 -39.06 42.72 45.98
N ALA A 5 -37.96 42.82 46.71
CA ALA A 5 -36.82 43.64 46.31
C ALA A 5 -36.27 43.08 44.99
N HIS A 6 -36.49 43.80 43.90
CA HIS A 6 -35.81 43.54 42.64
C HIS A 6 -34.33 43.90 42.82
N GLN A 7 -33.48 42.89 43.00
CA GLN A 7 -32.04 43.07 42.89
C GLN A 7 -31.74 43.43 41.43
N ALA A 8 -31.35 44.69 41.20
CA ALA A 8 -30.92 45.15 39.90
C ALA A 8 -29.58 44.49 39.56
N PHE A 9 -29.54 43.74 38.46
CA PHE A 9 -28.31 43.17 37.92
C PHE A 9 -27.34 44.29 37.55
N THR A 10 -26.12 44.24 38.05
CA THR A 10 -25.15 45.30 37.76
C THR A 10 -24.57 45.11 36.35
N ILE A 11 -24.29 46.21 35.65
CA ILE A 11 -23.64 46.18 34.32
C ILE A 11 -22.32 45.39 34.35
N ILE A 12 -21.59 45.48 35.47
CA ILE A 12 -20.34 44.74 35.71
C ILE A 12 -20.56 43.23 35.66
N GLU A 13 -21.63 42.74 36.27
CA GLU A 13 -21.97 41.31 36.28
C GLU A 13 -22.24 40.79 34.86
N ILE A 14 -22.96 41.56 34.05
CA ILE A 14 -23.20 41.23 32.63
C ILE A 14 -21.89 41.19 31.84
N LEU A 15 -20.99 42.16 32.06
CA LEU A 15 -19.71 42.24 31.36
C LEU A 15 -18.79 41.06 31.70
N ILE A 16 -18.77 40.63 32.96
CA ILE A 16 -18.02 39.44 33.39
C ILE A 16 -18.58 38.18 32.71
N VAL A 17 -19.90 38.00 32.68
CA VAL A 17 -20.54 36.84 32.04
C VAL A 17 -20.22 36.78 30.54
N VAL A 18 -20.33 37.90 29.82
CA VAL A 18 -20.00 37.96 28.38
C VAL A 18 -18.54 37.60 28.14
N THR A 19 -17.63 38.10 28.98
CA THR A 19 -16.19 37.78 28.88
C THR A 19 -15.93 36.29 29.09
N ILE A 20 -16.56 35.68 30.09
CA ILE A 20 -16.45 34.24 30.35
C ILE A 20 -16.98 33.43 29.17
N ILE A 21 -18.15 33.78 28.62
CA ILE A 21 -18.74 33.09 27.46
C ILE A 21 -17.81 33.20 26.25
N ALA A 22 -17.25 34.39 25.97
CA ALA A 22 -16.33 34.58 24.86
C ALA A 22 -15.07 33.71 24.97
N VAL A 23 -14.48 33.62 26.17
CA VAL A 23 -13.34 32.74 26.43
C VAL A 23 -13.71 31.26 26.26
N LEU A 24 -14.86 30.84 26.78
CA LEU A 24 -15.34 29.46 26.65
C LEU A 24 -15.60 29.06 25.20
N VAL A 25 -16.23 29.94 24.40
CA VAL A 25 -16.45 29.70 22.96
C VAL A 25 -15.11 29.58 22.23
N GLY A 26 -14.13 30.42 22.55
CA GLY A 26 -12.78 30.33 21.98
C GLY A 26 -12.12 28.98 22.24
N LEU A 27 -12.18 28.50 23.48
CA LEU A 27 -11.63 27.18 23.86
C LEU A 27 -12.34 26.02 23.15
N LEU A 28 -13.68 26.11 23.03
CA LEU A 28 -14.49 25.08 22.36
C LEU A 28 -14.17 24.97 20.87
N MET A 29 -13.85 26.08 20.18
CA MET A 29 -13.47 26.06 18.77
C MET A 29 -12.17 25.28 18.53
N VAL A 30 -11.15 25.48 19.36
CA VAL A 30 -9.87 24.75 19.25
C VAL A 30 -10.07 23.25 19.51
N ALA A 31 -10.87 22.91 20.53
CA ALA A 31 -11.21 21.52 20.83
C ALA A 31 -11.99 20.86 19.68
N ALA A 32 -12.96 21.57 19.10
CA ALA A 32 -13.77 21.05 18.00
C ALA A 32 -12.94 20.70 16.76
N ASN A 33 -11.96 21.52 16.38
CA ASN A 33 -11.07 21.25 15.25
C ASN A 33 -10.22 19.99 15.48
N THR A 34 -9.69 19.83 16.70
CA THR A 34 -8.91 18.64 17.08
C THR A 34 -9.77 17.37 17.04
N VAL A 35 -11.01 17.44 17.53
CA VAL A 35 -11.96 16.33 17.50
C VAL A 35 -12.33 15.96 16.06
N ARG A 36 -12.65 16.94 15.20
CA ARG A 36 -12.95 16.70 13.79
C ARG A 36 -11.79 16.04 13.06
N PHE A 37 -10.57 16.53 13.28
CA PHE A 37 -9.37 15.93 12.69
C PHE A 37 -9.19 14.47 13.13
N ARG A 38 -9.29 14.18 14.44
CA ARG A 38 -9.17 12.80 14.96
C ARG A 38 -10.28 11.89 14.41
N ALA A 39 -11.50 12.40 14.29
CA ALA A 39 -12.60 11.65 13.67
C ALA A 39 -12.31 11.35 12.20
N GLY A 40 -11.71 12.30 11.47
CA GLY A 40 -11.28 12.09 10.08
C GLY A 40 -10.19 11.04 9.94
N VAL A 41 -9.18 11.06 10.83
CA VAL A 41 -8.15 10.02 10.91
C VAL A 41 -8.77 8.65 11.16
N LEU A 42 -9.63 8.53 12.17
CA LEU A 42 -10.29 7.25 12.51
C LEU A 42 -11.16 6.72 11.36
N ARG A 43 -11.94 7.59 10.71
CA ARG A 43 -12.74 7.21 9.53
C ARG A 43 -11.85 6.70 8.40
N THR A 44 -10.72 7.37 8.16
CA THR A 44 -9.77 6.99 7.12
C THR A 44 -9.11 5.63 7.45
N ILE A 45 -8.71 5.41 8.70
CA ILE A 45 -8.18 4.12 9.16
C ILE A 45 -9.21 3.00 8.92
N GLN A 46 -10.47 3.20 9.32
CA GLN A 46 -11.54 2.22 9.11
C GLN A 46 -11.73 1.87 7.63
N ARG A 47 -11.64 2.85 6.73
CA ARG A 47 -11.71 2.62 5.28
C ARG A 47 -10.51 1.82 4.77
N MET A 48 -9.30 2.20 5.18
CA MET A 48 -8.07 1.49 4.79
C MET A 48 -8.10 0.03 5.26
N GLU A 49 -8.51 -0.21 6.50
CA GLU A 49 -8.70 -1.57 7.04
C GLU A 49 -9.80 -2.33 6.29
N GLY A 50 -10.89 -1.66 5.92
CA GLY A 50 -11.94 -2.22 5.06
C GLY A 50 -11.40 -2.68 3.70
N ILE A 51 -10.56 -1.86 3.05
CA ILE A 51 -9.90 -2.21 1.78
C ILE A 51 -9.00 -3.44 1.97
N GLN A 52 -8.17 -3.45 3.01
CA GLN A 52 -7.29 -4.57 3.34
C GLN A 52 -8.06 -5.87 3.62
N ALA A 53 -9.20 -5.78 4.30
CA ALA A 53 -10.08 -6.90 4.56
C ALA A 53 -10.70 -7.45 3.25
N GLN A 54 -11.12 -6.59 2.32
CA GLN A 54 -11.66 -7.03 1.02
C GLN A 54 -10.57 -7.67 0.14
N LEU A 55 -9.35 -7.11 0.12
CA LEU A 55 -8.20 -7.73 -0.56
C LEU A 55 -7.96 -9.16 -0.04
N THR A 56 -8.00 -9.33 1.28
CA THR A 56 -7.86 -10.64 1.94
C THR A 56 -8.99 -11.59 1.55
N ARG A 57 -10.24 -11.10 1.53
CA ARG A 57 -11.43 -11.90 1.19
C ARG A 57 -11.41 -12.42 -0.25
N VAL A 58 -11.04 -11.57 -1.21
CA VAL A 58 -10.94 -11.94 -2.63
C VAL A 58 -9.97 -13.10 -2.80
N GLY A 59 -8.89 -13.07 -2.03
CA GLY A 59 -7.89 -14.10 -2.10
C GLY A 59 -8.31 -15.48 -1.56
N GLN A 60 -9.11 -15.51 -0.50
CA GLN A 60 -9.54 -16.76 0.12
C GLN A 60 -10.53 -17.57 -0.75
N GLN A 61 -11.24 -16.93 -1.68
CA GLN A 61 -12.26 -17.60 -2.50
C GLN A 61 -11.69 -18.57 -3.55
N GLN A 62 -10.41 -18.44 -3.93
CA GLN A 62 -9.82 -19.17 -5.06
C GLN A 62 -8.64 -20.07 -4.66
N GLY A 63 -8.50 -20.39 -3.36
CA GLY A 63 -7.47 -21.29 -2.83
C GLY A 63 -6.06 -20.68 -2.74
N SER A 64 -5.72 -19.68 -3.55
CA SER A 64 -4.54 -18.83 -3.40
C SER A 64 -4.95 -17.36 -3.48
N ALA A 65 -4.51 -16.59 -2.50
CA ALA A 65 -4.85 -15.19 -2.42
C ALA A 65 -4.15 -14.34 -3.48
N ALA A 66 -2.89 -14.67 -3.74
CA ALA A 66 -2.14 -14.11 -4.85
C ALA A 66 -2.82 -14.40 -6.20
N TYR A 67 -3.29 -15.63 -6.43
CA TYR A 67 -3.98 -15.98 -7.68
C TYR A 67 -5.24 -15.13 -7.90
N GLY A 68 -6.09 -14.98 -6.88
CA GLY A 68 -7.31 -14.18 -6.98
C GLY A 68 -7.04 -12.72 -7.32
N LEU A 69 -6.01 -12.13 -6.71
CA LEU A 69 -5.59 -10.76 -6.99
C LEU A 69 -4.98 -10.63 -8.39
N GLN A 70 -4.13 -11.57 -8.83
CA GLN A 70 -3.57 -11.56 -10.18
C GLN A 70 -4.66 -11.69 -11.25
N ALA A 71 -5.58 -12.64 -11.08
CA ALA A 71 -6.62 -12.94 -12.07
C ALA A 71 -7.68 -11.82 -12.16
N ARG A 72 -8.12 -11.25 -11.03
CA ARG A 72 -9.17 -10.24 -11.02
C ARG A 72 -8.65 -8.81 -11.20
N CYS A 73 -7.47 -8.52 -10.65
CA CYS A 73 -6.95 -7.14 -10.58
C CYS A 73 -5.84 -6.88 -11.60
N GLY A 74 -5.38 -7.90 -12.33
CA GLY A 74 -4.39 -7.74 -13.40
C GLY A 74 -3.05 -7.19 -12.90
N VAL A 75 -2.59 -7.62 -11.72
CA VAL A 75 -1.28 -7.24 -11.15
C VAL A 75 -0.08 -7.92 -11.84
N GLY A 76 -0.33 -8.66 -12.93
CA GLY A 76 0.69 -9.32 -13.75
C GLY A 76 1.08 -10.71 -13.24
N GLY A 77 2.06 -11.32 -13.91
CA GLY A 77 2.55 -12.65 -13.59
C GLY A 77 1.78 -13.80 -14.24
N VAL A 78 2.30 -15.02 -14.06
CA VAL A 78 1.72 -16.27 -14.53
C VAL A 78 0.56 -16.67 -13.64
N LEU A 79 -0.62 -16.87 -14.23
CA LEU A 79 -1.83 -17.29 -13.54
C LEU A 79 -1.86 -18.81 -13.37
N THR A 80 -1.66 -19.55 -14.46
CA THR A 80 -1.76 -21.01 -14.49
C THR A 80 -0.53 -21.63 -15.13
N PHE A 81 -0.06 -22.74 -14.55
CA PHE A 81 1.08 -23.50 -15.05
C PHE A 81 0.61 -24.83 -15.65
N LYS A 82 1.28 -25.30 -16.72
CA LYS A 82 1.23 -26.68 -17.20
C LYS A 82 2.52 -27.38 -16.83
N ALA A 83 2.45 -28.66 -16.48
CA ALA A 83 3.63 -29.52 -16.51
C ALA A 83 4.13 -29.66 -17.96
N ASP A 84 5.40 -29.34 -18.20
CA ASP A 84 6.08 -29.72 -19.43
C ASP A 84 6.56 -31.17 -19.32
N GLU A 85 5.80 -32.08 -19.93
CA GLU A 85 6.15 -33.50 -20.01
C GLU A 85 7.30 -33.76 -20.99
N THR A 86 7.63 -32.81 -21.86
CA THR A 86 8.66 -32.98 -22.90
C THR A 86 10.08 -32.64 -22.44
N ASN A 87 10.23 -31.77 -21.42
CA ASN A 87 11.53 -31.34 -20.88
C ASN A 87 11.89 -31.96 -19.51
N ALA A 88 11.36 -33.14 -19.18
CA ALA A 88 11.53 -33.84 -17.89
C ALA A 88 13.00 -34.21 -17.50
N VAL A 89 14.01 -33.73 -18.23
CA VAL A 89 15.41 -34.19 -18.12
C VAL A 89 16.19 -33.46 -17.03
N VAL A 90 15.73 -32.31 -16.54
CA VAL A 90 16.40 -31.64 -15.40
C VAL A 90 15.88 -32.22 -14.09
N ALA A 91 16.59 -33.21 -13.55
CA ALA A 91 16.37 -33.79 -12.22
C ALA A 91 15.02 -34.50 -11.98
N ASN A 92 14.40 -35.10 -13.00
CA ASN A 92 13.16 -35.91 -12.86
C ASN A 92 11.94 -35.11 -12.35
N ARG A 93 11.94 -33.78 -12.50
CA ARG A 93 10.81 -32.91 -12.16
C ARG A 93 10.14 -32.38 -13.42
N LEU A 94 8.81 -32.43 -13.45
CA LEU A 94 8.02 -31.76 -14.49
C LEU A 94 8.14 -30.24 -14.28
N LEU A 95 8.72 -29.54 -15.26
CA LEU A 95 8.93 -28.11 -15.18
C LEU A 95 7.64 -27.35 -15.53
N PRO A 96 7.23 -26.35 -14.74
CA PRO A 96 6.01 -25.59 -15.02
C PRO A 96 6.22 -24.58 -16.16
N ILE A 97 5.36 -24.61 -17.18
CA ILE A 97 5.28 -23.60 -18.26
C ILE A 97 4.01 -22.77 -18.10
N PRO A 98 4.06 -21.43 -18.29
CA PRO A 98 2.85 -20.60 -18.25
C PRO A 98 1.86 -20.98 -19.35
N ILE A 99 0.60 -21.22 -18.96
CA ILE A 99 -0.55 -21.37 -19.89
C ILE A 99 -1.28 -20.03 -20.03
N ALA A 100 -1.36 -19.25 -18.95
CA ALA A 100 -2.05 -17.97 -18.91
C ALA A 100 -1.26 -16.96 -18.08
N GLY A 101 -1.28 -15.70 -18.51
CA GLY A 101 -0.38 -14.66 -18.03
C GLY A 101 0.99 -14.72 -18.69
N SER A 102 1.90 -13.88 -18.22
CA SER A 102 3.30 -13.85 -18.65
C SER A 102 4.18 -13.93 -17.43
N TRP A 103 5.42 -14.39 -17.59
CA TRP A 103 6.41 -14.25 -16.53
C TRP A 103 6.49 -12.79 -16.07
N ALA A 104 6.67 -12.60 -14.77
CA ALA A 104 6.90 -11.28 -14.22
C ALA A 104 8.15 -10.67 -14.87
N ASP A 105 8.09 -9.39 -15.20
CA ASP A 105 9.24 -8.66 -15.72
C ASP A 105 10.19 -8.34 -14.56
N ALA A 106 11.32 -9.06 -14.48
CA ALA A 106 12.30 -8.89 -13.41
C ALA A 106 12.93 -7.48 -13.36
N THR A 107 12.77 -6.68 -14.42
CA THR A 107 13.28 -5.29 -14.43
C THR A 107 12.38 -4.32 -13.65
N GLN A 108 11.15 -4.71 -13.35
CA GLN A 108 10.21 -3.89 -12.59
C GLN A 108 10.55 -3.94 -11.10
N LYS A 109 10.71 -2.78 -10.46
CA LYS A 109 11.04 -2.69 -9.02
C LYS A 109 10.00 -3.31 -8.10
N HIS A 110 8.74 -3.35 -8.53
CA HIS A 110 7.65 -3.97 -7.78
C HIS A 110 7.59 -5.50 -7.98
N ASN A 111 8.45 -6.08 -8.82
CA ASN A 111 8.59 -7.53 -8.97
C ASN A 111 9.78 -8.02 -8.16
N PHE A 112 9.49 -8.73 -7.07
CA PHE A 112 10.50 -9.20 -6.14
C PHE A 112 11.11 -10.51 -6.62
N ALA A 113 12.44 -10.61 -6.52
CA ALA A 113 13.17 -11.82 -6.87
C ALA A 113 12.87 -13.00 -5.92
N PHE A 114 12.46 -12.69 -4.69
CA PHE A 114 12.10 -13.63 -3.63
C PHE A 114 11.06 -12.97 -2.71
N PRO A 115 10.40 -13.75 -1.83
CA PRO A 115 9.41 -13.17 -0.94
C PRO A 115 10.03 -12.10 -0.03
N TRP A 116 9.30 -11.01 0.21
CA TRP A 116 9.83 -9.77 0.79
C TRP A 116 10.50 -9.95 2.17
N ASN A 117 10.22 -11.03 2.88
CA ASN A 117 10.76 -11.33 4.20
C ASN A 117 11.79 -12.46 4.24
N GLN A 118 12.24 -12.94 3.09
CA GLN A 118 13.16 -14.07 3.01
C GLN A 118 14.55 -13.55 2.66
N GLU A 119 15.54 -13.88 3.47
CA GLU A 119 16.93 -13.81 3.04
C GLU A 119 17.21 -15.05 2.17
N ASP A 120 17.97 -14.90 1.07
CA ASP A 120 18.72 -15.97 0.40
C ASP A 120 18.14 -16.65 -0.88
N ARG A 121 18.91 -16.50 -1.98
CA ARG A 121 19.31 -17.43 -3.06
C ARG A 121 18.30 -18.47 -3.59
N ILE A 122 17.42 -18.08 -4.50
CA ILE A 122 17.03 -19.01 -5.57
C ILE A 122 18.15 -18.97 -6.62
N GLY A 123 19.00 -20.00 -6.63
CA GLY A 123 20.13 -20.14 -7.55
C GLY A 123 21.44 -19.55 -7.01
N THR A 124 22.44 -20.40 -6.76
CA THR A 124 23.83 -19.98 -6.64
C THR A 124 24.40 -19.90 -8.07
N ILE A 125 24.59 -18.70 -8.60
CA ILE A 125 25.44 -18.55 -9.79
C ILE A 125 26.87 -18.82 -9.32
N ASN A 126 27.49 -19.88 -9.85
CA ASN A 126 28.87 -20.22 -9.53
C ASN A 126 29.79 -19.29 -10.35
N ALA A 127 30.30 -18.23 -9.72
CA ALA A 127 31.09 -17.19 -10.38
C ALA A 127 32.40 -17.70 -11.02
N SER A 128 32.87 -18.90 -10.65
CA SER A 128 34.15 -19.45 -11.11
C SER A 128 34.10 -20.13 -12.48
N THR A 129 32.93 -20.53 -12.98
CA THR A 129 32.84 -21.29 -14.23
C THR A 129 32.20 -20.52 -15.38
N GLY A 130 31.47 -19.42 -15.12
CA GLY A 130 30.76 -18.66 -16.16
C GLY A 130 29.68 -19.47 -16.92
N THR A 131 29.49 -20.75 -16.57
CA THR A 131 28.51 -21.65 -17.17
C THR A 131 27.36 -21.81 -16.20
N GLY A 132 26.46 -20.82 -16.19
CA GLY A 132 25.09 -20.96 -15.75
C GLY A 132 24.19 -20.82 -16.98
N THR A 133 23.40 -21.84 -17.30
CA THR A 133 22.45 -21.83 -18.43
C THR A 133 21.17 -21.03 -18.14
N SER A 134 21.22 -19.99 -17.31
CA SER A 134 20.11 -19.04 -17.18
C SER A 134 20.64 -17.63 -17.33
N ALA A 135 20.33 -17.01 -18.46
CA ALA A 135 20.51 -15.60 -18.67
C ALA A 135 19.81 -14.82 -17.53
N ASP A 136 20.63 -14.06 -16.80
CA ASP A 136 20.35 -12.78 -16.15
C ASP A 136 19.45 -12.73 -14.90
N PRO A 137 20.09 -12.49 -13.74
CA PRO A 137 19.75 -11.34 -12.89
C PRO A 137 21.01 -10.57 -12.43
N ASP A 138 22.02 -10.44 -13.28
CA ASP A 138 23.30 -9.78 -12.96
C ASP A 138 23.14 -8.26 -12.75
N SER A 139 22.01 -7.65 -13.12
CA SER A 139 21.77 -6.21 -12.89
C SER A 139 21.27 -5.83 -11.49
N LEU A 140 20.99 -6.79 -10.60
CA LEU A 140 20.53 -6.52 -9.22
C LEU A 140 21.47 -7.08 -8.15
N ALA A 141 22.54 -7.74 -8.57
CA ALA A 141 23.53 -8.26 -7.66
C ALA A 141 24.58 -7.20 -7.35
N VAL A 142 24.54 -6.65 -6.14
CA VAL A 142 25.70 -5.91 -5.63
C VAL A 142 26.76 -6.95 -5.30
N GLN A 143 27.88 -6.93 -6.03
CA GLN A 143 29.03 -7.74 -5.69
C GLN A 143 29.57 -7.27 -4.34
N ASP A 144 29.59 -8.16 -3.35
CA ASP A 144 30.21 -7.88 -2.05
C ASP A 144 31.74 -7.80 -2.24
N PRO A 145 32.37 -6.63 -2.01
CA PRO A 145 33.80 -6.46 -2.25
C PRO A 145 34.68 -7.28 -1.29
N ALA A 146 34.16 -7.75 -0.15
CA ALA A 146 34.92 -8.56 0.80
C ALA A 146 34.95 -10.05 0.41
N THR A 147 33.91 -10.54 -0.28
CA THR A 147 33.74 -11.98 -0.56
C THR A 147 33.75 -12.32 -2.05
N GLY A 148 33.61 -11.33 -2.93
CA GLY A 148 33.42 -11.53 -4.37
C GLY A 148 32.08 -12.20 -4.73
N LEU A 149 31.21 -12.42 -3.73
CA LEU A 149 29.90 -13.04 -3.91
C LEU A 149 28.87 -11.98 -4.27
N TYR A 150 27.99 -12.34 -5.18
CA TYR A 150 26.85 -11.53 -5.58
C TYR A 150 25.76 -11.60 -4.50
N ARG A 151 25.44 -10.45 -3.88
CA ARG A 151 24.36 -10.33 -2.90
C ARG A 151 23.06 -9.97 -3.63
N PHE A 152 22.22 -10.97 -3.86
CA PHE A 152 20.83 -10.79 -4.25
C PHE A 152 20.04 -10.55 -2.97
N VAL A 153 20.05 -9.33 -2.44
CA VAL A 153 19.02 -8.91 -1.51
C VAL A 153 17.99 -8.13 -2.31
N SER A 154 16.74 -8.58 -2.32
CA SER A 154 15.60 -7.75 -2.65
C SER A 154 15.64 -6.63 -1.63
N THR A 155 16.33 -5.55 -1.95
CA THR A 155 16.41 -4.34 -1.14
C THR A 155 15.11 -3.53 -1.23
N ALA A 156 14.05 -4.20 -1.69
CA ALA A 156 12.73 -3.64 -1.85
C ALA A 156 12.29 -2.98 -0.55
N VAL A 157 12.02 -1.70 -0.65
CA VAL A 157 11.37 -0.94 0.41
C VAL A 157 9.93 -0.68 0.01
N LEU A 158 9.07 -0.39 0.99
CA LEU A 158 7.64 -0.20 0.74
C LEU A 158 7.39 0.90 -0.27
N GLN A 159 8.27 1.90 -0.33
CA GLN A 159 8.20 2.99 -1.29
C GLN A 159 8.28 2.51 -2.76
N GLU A 160 8.81 1.31 -3.02
CA GLU A 160 8.97 0.72 -4.35
C GLU A 160 7.76 -0.10 -4.82
N LEU A 161 6.72 -0.25 -3.98
CA LEU A 161 5.45 -0.80 -4.44
C LEU A 161 4.81 0.11 -5.50
N GLU A 162 4.10 -0.50 -6.44
CA GLU A 162 3.50 0.19 -7.58
C GLU A 162 2.01 0.51 -7.32
N PRO A 163 1.61 1.78 -7.33
CA PRO A 163 0.21 2.17 -7.13
C PRO A 163 -0.63 2.20 -8.42
N ILE A 164 -0.06 2.02 -9.62
CA ILE A 164 -0.79 2.21 -10.89
C ILE A 164 -2.01 1.29 -11.05
N LYS A 165 -2.02 0.12 -10.39
CA LYS A 165 -3.14 -0.82 -10.42
C LYS A 165 -4.19 -0.57 -9.33
N THR A 166 -4.12 0.56 -8.62
CA THR A 166 -5.09 0.90 -7.55
C THR A 166 -6.53 0.73 -8.01
N GLU A 167 -6.89 1.25 -9.18
CA GLU A 167 -8.25 1.16 -9.71
C GLU A 167 -8.72 -0.27 -9.94
N ALA A 168 -7.86 -1.08 -10.55
CA ALA A 168 -8.17 -2.48 -10.82
C ALA A 168 -8.24 -3.29 -9.52
N LEU A 169 -7.40 -2.98 -8.53
CA LEU A 169 -7.44 -3.58 -7.19
C LEU A 169 -8.74 -3.22 -6.46
N LEU A 170 -9.11 -1.94 -6.42
CA LEU A 170 -10.34 -1.51 -5.76
C LEU A 170 -11.59 -2.05 -6.47
N ALA A 171 -11.62 -2.05 -7.81
CA ALA A 171 -12.73 -2.63 -8.58
C ALA A 171 -12.81 -4.15 -8.41
N GLY A 172 -11.68 -4.86 -8.52
CA GLY A 172 -11.61 -6.32 -8.38
C GLY A 172 -11.98 -6.83 -6.97
N CYS A 173 -11.86 -5.97 -5.97
CA CYS A 173 -12.32 -6.20 -4.60
C CYS A 173 -13.76 -5.76 -4.34
N GLY A 174 -14.47 -5.21 -5.34
CA GLY A 174 -15.83 -4.71 -5.18
C GLY A 174 -15.95 -3.47 -4.30
N ILE A 175 -14.87 -2.70 -4.14
CA ILE A 175 -14.87 -1.47 -3.32
C ILE A 175 -15.43 -0.29 -4.10
N LEU A 176 -15.21 -0.25 -5.42
CA LEU A 176 -15.74 0.82 -6.30
C LEU A 176 -17.17 0.54 -6.77
N ILE A 177 -17.69 -0.66 -6.52
CA ILE A 177 -18.90 -1.19 -7.14
C ILE A 177 -19.93 -1.41 -6.04
N ASP A 178 -20.73 -0.38 -5.76
CA ASP A 178 -21.86 -0.51 -4.83
C ASP A 178 -23.00 -1.34 -5.43
N ASP A 179 -23.18 -1.25 -6.75
CA ASP A 179 -24.13 -2.04 -7.53
C ASP A 179 -23.35 -2.98 -8.49
N PRO A 180 -23.47 -4.31 -8.36
CA PRO A 180 -22.79 -5.26 -9.25
C PRO A 180 -23.18 -5.12 -10.74
N ALA A 181 -24.25 -4.38 -11.06
CA ALA A 181 -24.62 -4.05 -12.44
C ALA A 181 -23.78 -2.90 -13.03
N THR A 182 -23.10 -2.09 -12.21
CA THR A 182 -22.27 -0.97 -12.68
C THR A 182 -21.05 -1.50 -13.46
N PRO A 183 -20.85 -1.09 -14.72
CA PRO A 183 -19.67 -1.45 -15.50
C PRO A 183 -18.37 -1.02 -14.81
N VAL A 184 -17.34 -1.86 -14.91
CA VAL A 184 -16.02 -1.59 -14.27
C VAL A 184 -15.44 -0.24 -14.72
N ASP A 185 -15.56 0.11 -16.00
CA ASP A 185 -15.05 1.37 -16.54
C ASP A 185 -15.75 2.60 -15.94
N GLU A 186 -17.05 2.49 -15.64
CA GLU A 186 -17.82 3.53 -14.97
C GLU A 186 -17.40 3.67 -13.50
N ALA A 187 -17.25 2.56 -12.78
CA ALA A 187 -16.77 2.55 -11.40
C ALA A 187 -15.35 3.16 -11.28
N GLN A 188 -14.47 2.87 -12.25
CA GLN A 188 -13.16 3.50 -12.34
C GLN A 188 -13.27 5.01 -12.64
N ALA A 189 -14.17 5.42 -13.54
CA ALA A 189 -14.41 6.84 -13.79
C ALA A 189 -14.93 7.58 -12.55
N LEU A 190 -15.79 6.95 -11.74
CA LEU A 190 -16.24 7.49 -10.45
C LEU A 190 -15.06 7.68 -9.49
N TYR A 191 -14.21 6.66 -9.35
CA TYR A 191 -13.01 6.78 -8.52
C TYR A 191 -12.08 7.93 -8.96
N ARG A 192 -11.95 8.19 -10.27
CA ARG A 192 -11.14 9.30 -10.79
C ARG A 192 -11.75 10.68 -10.56
N ASN A 193 -13.07 10.80 -10.47
CA ASN A 193 -13.75 12.11 -10.51
C ASN A 193 -14.48 12.46 -9.21
N ASP A 194 -14.96 11.47 -8.46
CA ASP A 194 -15.66 11.69 -7.20
C ASP A 194 -14.67 11.87 -6.04
N ARG A 195 -14.73 13.04 -5.42
CA ARG A 195 -13.93 13.45 -4.25
C ARG A 195 -14.81 13.62 -3.01
N SER A 196 -16.02 13.07 -3.02
CA SER A 196 -16.87 13.02 -1.85
C SER A 196 -16.14 12.33 -0.71
N SER A 197 -16.23 12.89 0.49
CA SER A 197 -15.67 12.25 1.69
C SER A 197 -16.57 11.14 2.22
N ASP A 198 -17.70 10.85 1.58
CA ASP A 198 -18.64 9.80 2.00
C ASP A 198 -18.36 8.44 1.35
N VAL A 199 -17.73 8.42 0.17
CA VAL A 199 -17.41 7.16 -0.53
C VAL A 199 -16.24 6.42 0.13
N ALA A 200 -16.25 5.09 0.04
CA ALA A 200 -15.31 4.21 0.74
C ALA A 200 -13.87 4.31 0.23
N TRP A 201 -13.68 4.75 -1.02
CA TRP A 201 -12.37 4.86 -1.68
C TRP A 201 -11.69 6.22 -1.52
N ASN A 202 -12.31 7.16 -0.80
CA ASN A 202 -11.70 8.43 -0.44
C ASN A 202 -11.43 8.48 1.07
N ASP A 203 -10.42 9.24 1.48
CA ASP A 203 -10.22 9.55 2.89
C ASP A 203 -11.27 10.56 3.41
N ALA A 204 -11.19 10.90 4.69
CA ALA A 204 -12.16 11.79 5.31
C ALA A 204 -12.15 13.24 4.75
N TRP A 205 -11.15 13.58 3.94
CA TRP A 205 -10.97 14.91 3.34
C TRP A 205 -11.22 14.90 1.83
N GLY A 206 -11.61 13.75 1.27
CA GLY A 206 -11.94 13.60 -0.14
C GLY A 206 -10.77 13.24 -1.05
N ASN A 207 -9.57 13.02 -0.50
CA ASN A 207 -8.44 12.55 -1.31
C ASN A 207 -8.57 11.04 -1.56
N PRO A 208 -8.16 10.55 -2.75
CA PRO A 208 -8.29 9.13 -3.07
C PRO A 208 -7.37 8.27 -2.19
N LEU A 209 -7.91 7.16 -1.70
CA LEU A 209 -7.11 6.09 -1.10
C LEU A 209 -6.40 5.34 -2.21
N VAL A 210 -5.10 5.10 -2.02
CA VAL A 210 -4.24 4.46 -3.01
C VAL A 210 -3.80 3.09 -2.52
N VAL A 211 -3.88 2.08 -3.39
CA VAL A 211 -3.43 0.72 -3.09
C VAL A 211 -2.20 0.43 -3.94
N ALA A 212 -1.04 0.35 -3.28
CA ALA A 212 0.20 -0.05 -3.93
C ALA A 212 0.42 -1.55 -3.75
N TYR A 213 0.99 -2.19 -4.78
CA TYR A 213 1.28 -3.62 -4.75
C TYR A 213 2.72 -3.95 -5.14
N GLY A 214 3.16 -5.13 -4.72
CA GLY A 214 4.36 -5.80 -5.20
C GLY A 214 4.04 -7.27 -5.50
N LEU A 215 4.83 -7.89 -6.36
CA LEU A 215 4.64 -9.27 -6.79
C LEU A 215 5.94 -10.04 -6.61
N PHE A 216 5.94 -11.08 -5.80
CA PHE A 216 6.92 -12.14 -5.91
C PHE A 216 6.37 -13.20 -6.86
N GLN A 217 7.09 -13.46 -7.95
CA GLN A 217 6.91 -14.66 -8.74
C GLN A 217 8.22 -14.96 -9.48
N PRO A 218 8.79 -16.17 -9.32
CA PRO A 218 9.98 -16.54 -10.08
C PRO A 218 9.73 -16.43 -11.58
N VAL A 219 10.75 -16.01 -12.34
CA VAL A 219 10.65 -15.76 -13.78
C VAL A 219 11.06 -16.97 -14.64
N THR A 220 11.38 -18.10 -13.98
CA THR A 220 11.79 -19.34 -14.65
C THR A 220 11.05 -20.55 -14.06
N PRO A 221 10.85 -21.62 -14.86
CA PRO A 221 10.27 -22.87 -14.38
C PRO A 221 11.02 -23.48 -13.18
N GLN A 222 12.36 -23.46 -13.22
CA GLN A 222 13.20 -23.95 -12.12
C GLN A 222 13.00 -23.11 -10.86
N GLY A 223 12.96 -21.78 -11.00
CA GLY A 223 12.72 -20.89 -9.88
C GLY A 223 11.35 -21.11 -9.22
N VAL A 224 10.32 -21.48 -10.00
CA VAL A 224 9.02 -21.89 -9.45
C VAL A 224 9.13 -23.17 -8.63
N ALA A 225 9.82 -24.20 -9.15
CA ALA A 225 10.03 -25.44 -8.42
C ALA A 225 10.82 -25.23 -7.13
N ASP A 226 11.86 -24.38 -7.17
CA ASP A 226 12.68 -24.04 -6.02
C ASP A 226 11.88 -23.24 -4.98
N ALA A 227 11.08 -22.26 -5.41
CA ALA A 227 10.19 -21.50 -4.54
C ALA A 227 9.16 -22.40 -3.83
N LEU A 228 8.57 -23.38 -4.54
CA LEU A 228 7.64 -24.33 -3.95
C LEU A 228 8.30 -25.21 -2.88
N VAL A 229 9.53 -25.67 -3.10
CA VAL A 229 10.26 -26.46 -2.11
C VAL A 229 10.66 -25.61 -0.91
N ARG A 230 11.14 -24.39 -1.14
CA ARG A 230 11.76 -23.54 -0.10
C ARG A 230 10.74 -22.74 0.70
N TYR A 231 9.79 -22.12 0.03
CA TYR A 231 8.82 -21.19 0.63
C TYR A 231 7.42 -21.79 0.76
N GLN A 232 7.16 -22.96 0.16
CA GLN A 232 5.84 -23.61 0.11
C GLN A 232 4.80 -22.88 -0.76
N TYR A 233 5.22 -21.85 -1.50
CA TYR A 233 4.40 -21.14 -2.49
C TYR A 233 5.27 -20.64 -3.65
N SER A 234 4.66 -20.48 -4.82
CA SER A 234 5.33 -20.01 -6.05
C SER A 234 5.08 -18.54 -6.37
N ARG A 235 4.21 -17.89 -5.61
CA ARG A 235 3.80 -16.51 -5.84
C ARG A 235 3.36 -15.87 -4.55
N ALA A 236 3.61 -14.57 -4.41
CA ALA A 236 3.00 -13.76 -3.38
C ALA A 236 2.69 -12.37 -3.94
N VAL A 237 1.56 -11.80 -3.54
CA VAL A 237 1.25 -10.39 -3.77
C VAL A 237 1.39 -9.66 -2.44
N TYR A 238 2.07 -8.53 -2.45
CA TYR A 238 2.16 -7.64 -1.31
C TYR A 238 1.28 -6.43 -1.59
N ALA A 239 0.49 -5.96 -0.63
CA ALA A 239 -0.27 -4.73 -0.83
C ALA A 239 -0.32 -3.86 0.42
N SER A 240 -0.31 -2.55 0.21
CA SER A 240 -0.47 -1.54 1.25
C SER A 240 -1.40 -0.43 0.76
N VAL A 241 -2.09 0.21 1.68
CA VAL A 241 -3.02 1.30 1.42
C VAL A 241 -2.43 2.59 1.97
N ALA A 242 -2.57 3.69 1.22
CA ALA A 242 -2.14 5.02 1.61
C ALA A 242 -3.27 6.05 1.51
N SER A 243 -3.20 7.06 2.35
CA SER A 243 -3.96 8.31 2.27
C SER A 243 -2.99 9.48 2.33
N ALA A 244 -3.21 10.48 1.48
CA ALA A 244 -2.46 11.73 1.54
C ALA A 244 -2.76 12.52 2.83
N GLY A 245 -3.93 12.32 3.45
CA GLY A 245 -4.40 13.02 4.64
C GLY A 245 -5.18 14.29 4.30
N PRO A 246 -5.22 15.31 5.19
CA PRO A 246 -6.00 16.52 4.97
C PRO A 246 -5.57 17.36 3.77
N GLU A 247 -4.28 17.34 3.46
CA GLU A 247 -3.67 18.23 2.48
C GLU A 247 -2.69 17.45 1.61
N ILE A 248 -2.74 17.70 0.30
CA ILE A 248 -1.76 17.21 -0.66
C ILE A 248 -0.70 18.31 -0.86
N ARG A 249 0.57 17.93 -0.78
CA ARG A 249 1.70 18.85 -1.01
C ARG A 249 1.59 19.47 -2.39
N ALA A 250 1.96 20.74 -2.52
CA ALA A 250 1.88 21.45 -3.79
C ALA A 250 2.72 20.77 -4.90
N SER A 251 3.86 20.18 -4.54
CA SER A 251 4.71 19.38 -5.44
C SER A 251 4.08 18.05 -5.91
N TYR A 252 2.99 17.64 -5.26
CA TYR A 252 2.21 16.43 -5.52
C TYR A 252 0.77 16.74 -5.92
N ALA A 253 0.48 17.98 -6.31
CA ALA A 253 -0.86 18.40 -6.70
C ALA A 253 -1.48 17.45 -7.73
N LEU A 254 -2.76 17.15 -7.52
CA LEU A 254 -3.50 16.25 -8.41
C LEU A 254 -3.87 16.99 -9.70
N GLY A 255 -3.56 16.37 -10.84
CA GLY A 255 -3.84 16.89 -12.17
C GLY A 255 -4.75 15.97 -12.99
N SER A 256 -4.71 16.13 -14.31
CA SER A 256 -5.47 15.27 -15.25
C SER A 256 -4.82 13.91 -15.49
N ASP A 257 -3.52 13.75 -15.23
CA ASP A 257 -2.83 12.47 -15.34
C ASP A 257 -3.10 11.62 -14.09
N TRP A 258 -3.99 10.66 -14.25
CA TRP A 258 -4.39 9.78 -13.15
C TRP A 258 -3.24 8.90 -12.64
N ALA A 259 -2.37 8.41 -13.52
CA ALA A 259 -1.24 7.57 -13.11
C ALA A 259 -0.24 8.39 -12.26
N ALA A 260 -0.03 9.67 -12.61
CA ALA A 260 0.75 10.58 -11.79
C ALA A 260 0.09 10.85 -10.43
N ASN A 261 -1.25 11.03 -10.39
CA ASN A 261 -1.99 11.30 -9.16
C ASN A 261 -1.82 10.20 -8.11
N VAL A 262 -2.00 8.93 -8.48
CA VAL A 262 -1.84 7.81 -7.54
C VAL A 262 -0.40 7.68 -7.06
N ARG A 263 0.58 7.93 -7.93
CA ARG A 263 2.01 7.93 -7.58
C ARG A 263 2.36 9.07 -6.63
N ASN A 264 1.77 10.24 -6.82
CA ASN A 264 1.97 11.41 -5.97
C ASN A 264 1.42 11.18 -4.55
N VAL A 265 0.20 10.65 -4.43
CA VAL A 265 -0.38 10.28 -3.12
C VAL A 265 0.46 9.21 -2.43
N TRP A 266 0.87 8.17 -3.17
CA TRP A 266 1.73 7.12 -2.65
C TRP A 266 3.07 7.69 -2.14
N ARG A 267 3.74 8.52 -2.95
CA ARG A 267 5.02 9.14 -2.59
C ARG A 267 4.89 10.02 -1.35
N GLN A 268 3.85 10.87 -1.28
CA GLN A 268 3.61 11.70 -0.10
C GLN A 268 3.46 10.86 1.17
N ALA A 269 2.59 9.84 1.14
CA ALA A 269 2.37 8.99 2.31
C ALA A 269 3.65 8.28 2.76
N ASN A 270 4.47 7.84 1.81
CA ASN A 270 5.77 7.23 2.10
C ASN A 270 6.77 8.21 2.72
N GLU A 271 6.87 9.43 2.21
CA GLU A 271 7.78 10.46 2.76
C GLU A 271 7.35 10.94 4.14
N VAL A 272 6.03 11.05 4.38
CA VAL A 272 5.48 11.51 5.66
C VAL A 272 5.50 10.40 6.71
N CYS A 273 5.21 9.15 6.34
CA CYS A 273 5.14 8.03 7.29
C CYS A 273 6.47 7.30 7.48
N GLN A 274 7.43 7.39 6.56
CA GLN A 274 8.70 6.64 6.61
C GLN A 274 9.95 7.55 6.65
N THR A 275 9.89 8.57 7.50
CA THR A 275 10.90 9.65 7.61
C THR A 275 12.29 9.17 8.03
N THR A 276 12.39 8.12 8.85
CA THR A 276 13.66 7.58 9.34
C THR A 276 13.89 6.15 8.86
N PRO A 277 15.14 5.67 8.75
CA PRO A 277 15.43 4.27 8.41
C PRO A 277 14.74 3.26 9.32
N ALA A 278 14.71 3.50 10.64
CA ALA A 278 14.02 2.64 11.61
C ALA A 278 12.49 2.62 11.45
N ALA A 279 11.95 3.62 10.75
CA ALA A 279 10.54 3.76 10.44
C ALA A 279 10.21 3.33 9.01
N ARG A 280 11.11 2.61 8.31
CA ARG A 280 10.88 2.12 6.96
C ARG A 280 10.52 0.64 6.95
N TRP A 281 9.56 0.28 6.11
CA TRP A 281 9.39 -1.12 5.69
C TRP A 281 10.43 -1.42 4.63
N ASP A 282 11.48 -2.11 5.04
CA ASP A 282 12.48 -2.71 4.17
C ASP A 282 12.31 -4.24 4.13
N TYR A 283 13.29 -4.92 3.55
CA TYR A 283 13.28 -6.38 3.42
C TYR A 283 13.34 -7.14 4.76
N GLN A 284 13.77 -6.50 5.84
CA GLN A 284 13.79 -7.11 7.19
C GLN A 284 12.50 -6.81 7.97
N ALA A 285 11.67 -5.88 7.47
CA ALA A 285 10.53 -5.36 8.20
C ALA A 285 9.42 -6.38 8.43
N PHE A 286 9.33 -7.49 7.69
CA PHE A 286 8.37 -8.54 8.02
C PHE A 286 8.79 -9.39 9.23
N GLU A 287 10.10 -9.48 9.54
CA GLU A 287 10.57 -10.09 10.79
C GLU A 287 10.53 -9.09 11.94
N ARG A 288 10.82 -7.82 11.65
CA ARG A 288 10.88 -6.73 12.62
C ARG A 288 10.08 -5.54 12.13
N ALA A 289 8.76 -5.68 12.21
CA ALA A 289 7.83 -4.67 11.73
C ALA A 289 8.07 -3.32 12.40
N PRO A 290 8.37 -2.24 11.65
CA PRO A 290 8.54 -0.91 12.22
C PRO A 290 7.24 -0.35 12.81
N TRP A 291 6.08 -0.88 12.37
CA TRP A 291 4.76 -0.69 12.98
C TRP A 291 3.80 -1.80 12.58
N GLN A 292 2.62 -1.85 13.20
CA GLN A 292 1.50 -2.72 12.80
C GLN A 292 0.27 -1.86 12.47
N GLY A 293 -0.62 -2.38 11.61
CA GLY A 293 -1.85 -1.67 11.22
C GLY A 293 -1.58 -0.41 10.41
N VAL A 294 -2.38 0.64 10.62
CA VAL A 294 -2.23 1.93 9.93
C VAL A 294 -1.39 2.89 10.75
N LYS A 295 -0.28 3.35 10.18
CA LYS A 295 0.55 4.41 10.75
C LYS A 295 0.00 5.76 10.35
N VAL A 296 -0.07 6.68 11.30
CA VAL A 296 -0.32 8.11 11.06
C VAL A 296 1.02 8.83 11.17
N GLY A 297 1.47 9.41 10.07
CA GLY A 297 2.70 10.21 10.01
C GLY A 297 2.41 11.70 10.03
N GLU A 298 3.37 12.47 10.54
CA GLU A 298 3.41 13.92 10.45
C GLU A 298 4.84 14.33 10.09
N ASN A 299 4.99 15.20 9.09
CA ASN A 299 6.29 15.72 8.69
C ASN A 299 6.19 17.21 8.32
N VAL A 300 7.22 17.98 8.68
CA VAL A 300 7.30 19.42 8.42
C VAL A 300 8.24 19.64 7.25
N TYR A 301 7.73 20.27 6.20
CA TYR A 301 8.50 20.60 5.00
C TYR A 301 8.81 22.10 5.02
N PRO A 302 10.10 22.50 5.07
CA PRO A 302 10.49 23.90 5.09
C PRO A 302 9.88 24.68 3.92
N GLY A 303 9.11 25.73 4.22
CA GLY A 303 8.43 26.56 3.22
C GLY A 303 7.09 26.03 2.70
N GLU A 304 6.73 24.77 2.96
CA GLU A 304 5.45 24.18 2.53
C GLU A 304 4.47 23.96 3.70
N GLY A 305 4.97 23.75 4.93
CA GLY A 305 4.13 23.56 6.13
C GLY A 305 4.18 22.13 6.68
N THR A 306 3.18 21.77 7.49
CA THR A 306 3.09 20.45 8.13
C THR A 306 2.09 19.58 7.39
N TYR A 307 2.55 18.42 6.93
CA TYR A 307 1.72 17.45 6.23
C TYR A 307 1.54 16.20 7.09
N ARG A 308 0.34 15.63 7.00
CA ARG A 308 -0.01 14.39 7.69
C ARG A 308 -0.53 13.40 6.68
N SER A 309 -0.14 12.15 6.81
CA SER A 309 -0.57 11.08 5.90
C SER A 309 -0.77 9.79 6.69
N LEU A 310 -1.43 8.83 6.05
CA LEU A 310 -1.65 7.52 6.63
C LEU A 310 -1.10 6.45 5.69
N LEU A 311 -0.47 5.43 6.27
CA LEU A 311 0.14 4.33 5.52
C LEU A 311 -0.07 3.02 6.28
N SER A 312 -0.71 2.04 5.64
CA SER A 312 -0.89 0.73 6.25
C SER A 312 0.39 -0.11 6.15
N ALA A 313 0.61 -0.96 7.14
CA ALA A 313 1.57 -2.06 7.02
C ALA A 313 1.21 -2.92 5.80
N PRO A 314 2.20 -3.38 5.02
CA PRO A 314 1.95 -4.24 3.88
C PRO A 314 1.40 -5.60 4.35
N LEU A 315 0.44 -6.12 3.60
CA LEU A 315 -0.08 -7.48 3.75
C LEU A 315 0.53 -8.39 2.70
N GLU A 316 0.82 -9.63 3.08
CA GLU A 316 1.30 -10.67 2.18
C GLU A 316 0.17 -11.65 1.84
N PHE A 317 -0.10 -11.85 0.56
CA PHE A 317 -1.07 -12.78 0.00
C PHE A 317 -0.32 -13.87 -0.75
N LYS A 318 -0.46 -15.14 -0.33
CA LYS A 318 0.19 -16.32 -0.95
C LYS A 318 -0.81 -17.10 -1.81
#